data_AF-A0A7X7B1E6-F1
#
_entry.id   AF-A0A7X7B1E6-F1
#
_cell.length_a   1.000
_cell.length_b   1.000
_cell.length_c   1.000
_cell.angle_alpha   90.00
_cell.angle_beta   90.00
_cell.angle_gamma   90.00
#
_symmetry.space_group_name_H-M   'P 1'
#
loop_
_entity.id
_entity.type
_entity.pdbx_description
1 polymer ?
#
loop_
_entity_poly.entity_id
_entity_poly.type
_entity_poly.pdbx_seq_one_letter_code
_entity_poly.pdbx_strand_id
1 'polypeptide(L)'
;MLEQIVNFIKSTGYLNITIGQALMILVAFVLLYLAIKKEYEPLLLVPISFGILLANIPLADLMEEGGFLYWIYQGVKLDIYPPLIFLGVGVMTDFGPLIANPKSLLLGAAAQFGIFTSFLGASLLGFNFKEAASIGIIGGADGPTAIFLTSKLAPHLLGAVAISAYSYMALVPIIQPPIMRLFTTKKERQVTMEQLRPVSKTEKIIFPIIVTVLASFLVPDATALIGCLMLGNLFRECGVTERLSKTAQNELINIITIFLGVTVGATANAENFLRVETIKIIILGLAAFAVGTAAGVLLGKLMYYLSGGKVNPLVGSAGVSAVPMAARVSQVVAQKEKPGNFILMHAMGPNVAGVIGSAIVAGVLLSLYGG
;
A
#
# COMPACT_ATOMS: atom_id res chain seq x y z
N MET A 1 -17.56 15.73 -49.09
CA MET A 1 -18.23 16.16 -47.85
C MET A 1 -18.96 15.00 -47.17
N LEU A 2 -19.90 14.30 -47.82
CA LEU A 2 -20.61 13.15 -47.23
C LEU A 2 -19.66 12.01 -46.80
N GLU A 3 -18.68 11.65 -47.63
CA GLU A 3 -17.65 10.65 -47.27
C GLU A 3 -16.79 11.07 -46.08
N GLN A 4 -16.43 12.36 -45.97
CA GLN A 4 -15.66 12.87 -44.84
C GLN A 4 -16.48 12.83 -43.54
N ILE A 5 -17.79 13.09 -43.61
CA ILE A 5 -18.71 12.95 -42.47
C ILE A 5 -18.83 11.48 -42.08
N VAL A 6 -19.00 10.56 -43.03
CA VAL A 6 -19.05 9.12 -42.76
C VAL A 6 -17.74 8.63 -42.15
N ASN A 7 -16.59 9.07 -42.67
CA ASN A 7 -15.29 8.72 -42.13
C ASN A 7 -15.07 9.30 -40.73
N PHE A 8 -15.52 10.53 -40.47
CA PHE A 8 -15.48 11.13 -39.13
C PHE A 8 -16.35 10.36 -38.13
N ILE A 9 -17.57 9.99 -38.51
CA ILE A 9 -18.45 9.19 -37.65
C ILE A 9 -17.81 7.82 -37.36
N LYS A 10 -17.24 7.18 -38.38
CA LYS A 10 -16.48 5.92 -38.24
C LYS A 10 -15.20 6.06 -37.41
N SER A 11 -14.60 7.24 -37.33
CA SER A 11 -13.43 7.49 -36.48
C SER A 11 -13.78 7.89 -35.04
N THR A 12 -15.07 7.97 -34.68
CA THR A 12 -15.47 8.24 -33.29
C THR A 12 -15.34 7.01 -32.41
N GLY A 13 -15.00 7.20 -31.14
CA GLY A 13 -14.95 6.12 -30.16
C GLY A 13 -16.29 5.39 -29.97
N TYR A 14 -17.43 6.05 -30.27
CA TYR A 14 -18.77 5.46 -30.14
C TYR A 14 -18.98 4.23 -31.02
N LEU A 15 -18.40 4.21 -32.22
CA LEU A 15 -18.54 3.09 -33.16
C LEU A 15 -17.42 2.05 -33.07
N ASN A 16 -16.36 2.34 -32.31
CA ASN A 16 -15.17 1.50 -32.20
C ASN A 16 -14.99 0.88 -30.81
N ILE A 17 -16.01 0.98 -29.94
CA ILE A 17 -15.96 0.43 -28.60
C ILE A 17 -16.08 -1.10 -28.63
N THR A 18 -15.12 -1.76 -27.99
CA THR A 18 -15.18 -3.21 -27.75
C THR A 18 -15.97 -3.52 -26.48
N ILE A 19 -16.49 -4.75 -26.36
CA ILE A 19 -17.19 -5.20 -25.15
C ILE A 19 -16.27 -5.11 -23.92
N GLY A 20 -14.99 -5.47 -24.06
CA GLY A 20 -14.01 -5.37 -22.97
C GLY A 20 -13.81 -3.94 -22.49
N GLN A 21 -13.65 -2.98 -23.41
CA GLN A 21 -13.55 -1.55 -23.06
C GLN A 21 -14.82 -1.05 -22.36
N ALA A 22 -16.01 -1.43 -22.84
CA ALA A 22 -17.28 -1.07 -22.21
C ALA A 22 -17.36 -1.59 -20.75
N LEU A 23 -16.92 -2.83 -20.51
CA LEU A 23 -16.85 -3.40 -19.17
C LEU A 23 -15.85 -2.65 -18.27
N MET A 24 -14.68 -2.29 -18.78
CA MET A 24 -13.69 -1.53 -18.01
C MET A 24 -14.15 -0.11 -17.69
N ILE A 25 -14.87 0.54 -18.60
CA ILE A 25 -15.52 1.84 -18.34
C ILE A 25 -16.56 1.70 -17.21
N LEU A 26 -17.34 0.61 -17.21
CA LEU A 26 -18.26 0.33 -16.11
C LEU A 26 -17.52 0.13 -14.78
N VAL A 27 -16.41 -0.63 -14.78
CA VAL A 27 -15.54 -0.79 -13.59
C VAL A 27 -15.02 0.57 -13.11
N ALA A 28 -14.56 1.44 -14.01
CA ALA A 28 -14.11 2.78 -13.67
C ALA A 28 -15.23 3.60 -13.00
N PHE A 29 -16.47 3.53 -13.48
CA PHE A 29 -17.60 4.21 -12.85
C PHE A 29 -17.95 3.63 -11.47
N VAL A 30 -17.87 2.31 -11.29
CA VAL A 30 -18.06 1.67 -9.98
C VAL A 30 -16.99 2.14 -8.99
N LEU A 31 -15.73 2.17 -9.40
CA LEU A 31 -14.64 2.61 -8.53
C LEU A 31 -14.72 4.12 -8.23
N LEU A 32 -15.11 4.96 -9.20
CA LEU A 32 -15.41 6.38 -8.97
C LEU A 32 -16.55 6.56 -7.96
N TYR A 33 -17.61 5.75 -8.05
CA TYR A 33 -18.71 5.79 -7.09
C TYR A 33 -18.22 5.43 -5.68
N LEU A 34 -17.40 4.40 -5.53
CA LEU A 34 -16.82 4.01 -4.25
C LEU A 34 -15.90 5.11 -3.69
N ALA A 35 -15.06 5.70 -4.54
CA ALA A 35 -14.15 6.76 -4.12
C ALA A 35 -14.88 8.05 -3.72
N ILE A 36 -15.89 8.48 -4.49
CA ILE A 36 -16.57 9.78 -4.30
C ILE A 36 -17.70 9.69 -3.29
N LYS A 37 -18.59 8.69 -3.41
CA LYS A 37 -19.79 8.59 -2.57
C LYS A 37 -19.55 7.79 -1.28
N LYS A 38 -18.64 6.81 -1.30
CA LYS A 38 -18.28 6.04 -0.11
C LYS A 38 -16.97 6.51 0.54
N GLU A 39 -16.29 7.48 -0.07
CA GLU A 39 -15.03 8.07 0.44
C GLU A 39 -13.94 7.01 0.68
N TYR A 40 -13.90 5.98 -0.17
CA TYR A 40 -12.89 4.92 -0.09
C TYR A 40 -11.59 5.38 -0.74
N GLU A 41 -10.59 5.70 0.09
CA GLU A 41 -9.25 6.17 -0.31
C GLU A 41 -9.29 7.17 -1.49
N PRO A 42 -10.07 8.27 -1.38
CA PRO A 42 -10.43 9.11 -2.52
C PRO A 42 -9.22 9.75 -3.21
N LEU A 43 -8.17 10.06 -2.44
CA LEU A 43 -6.95 10.69 -2.96
C LEU A 43 -6.23 9.82 -4.01
N LEU A 44 -6.37 8.50 -3.93
CA LEU A 44 -5.74 7.54 -4.84
C LEU A 44 -6.77 6.91 -5.78
N LEU A 45 -7.92 6.50 -5.25
CA LEU A 45 -8.91 5.75 -6.01
C LEU A 45 -9.59 6.61 -7.08
N VAL A 46 -9.76 7.93 -6.87
CA VAL A 46 -10.31 8.82 -7.91
C VAL A 46 -9.35 8.91 -9.11
N PRO A 47 -8.07 9.29 -8.96
CA PRO A 47 -7.11 9.27 -10.06
C PRO A 47 -6.98 7.92 -10.75
N ILE A 48 -6.93 6.81 -9.99
CA ILE A 48 -6.85 5.45 -10.55
C ILE A 48 -8.07 5.14 -11.41
N SER A 49 -9.26 5.38 -10.89
CA SER A 49 -10.50 5.10 -11.62
C SER A 49 -10.61 5.95 -12.89
N PHE A 50 -10.15 7.20 -12.84
CA PHE A 50 -10.10 8.06 -14.02
C PHE A 50 -9.04 7.59 -15.03
N GLY A 51 -7.90 7.09 -14.57
CA GLY A 51 -6.90 6.43 -15.40
C GLY A 51 -7.46 5.22 -16.15
N ILE A 52 -8.23 4.36 -15.46
CA ILE A 52 -8.93 3.22 -16.07
C ILE A 52 -9.89 3.70 -17.15
N LEU A 53 -10.66 4.75 -16.87
CA LEU A 53 -11.58 5.35 -17.84
C LEU A 53 -10.82 5.79 -19.10
N LEU A 54 -9.74 6.57 -18.94
CA LEU A 54 -8.94 7.11 -20.05
C LEU A 54 -8.29 6.01 -20.91
N ALA A 55 -7.73 4.97 -20.29
CA ALA A 55 -7.06 3.89 -21.02
C ALA A 55 -8.01 2.98 -21.81
N ASN A 56 -9.31 3.04 -21.52
CA ASN A 56 -10.33 2.23 -22.18
C ASN A 56 -11.23 3.05 -23.12
N ILE A 57 -10.90 4.33 -23.36
CA ILE A 57 -11.54 5.12 -24.43
C ILE A 57 -11.03 4.60 -25.79
N PRO A 58 -11.91 4.15 -26.71
CA PRO A 58 -11.48 3.60 -27.99
C PRO A 58 -10.77 4.65 -28.86
N LEU A 59 -9.73 4.23 -29.58
CA LEU A 59 -8.92 5.05 -30.49
C LEU A 59 -8.15 6.21 -29.83
N ALA A 60 -8.12 6.28 -28.49
CA ALA A 60 -7.42 7.35 -27.79
C ALA A 60 -5.91 7.08 -27.65
N ASP A 61 -5.51 5.80 -27.60
CA ASP A 61 -4.12 5.31 -27.62
C ASP A 61 -3.16 6.07 -26.70
N LEU A 62 -3.66 6.55 -25.55
CA LEU A 62 -2.93 7.47 -24.67
C LEU A 62 -1.71 6.83 -23.99
N MET A 63 -1.68 5.49 -23.92
CA MET A 63 -0.63 4.68 -23.32
C MET A 63 0.35 4.12 -24.37
N GLU A 64 0.07 4.28 -25.66
CA GLU A 64 1.01 3.92 -26.73
C GLU A 64 2.24 4.84 -26.72
N GLU A 65 3.34 4.38 -27.31
CA GLU A 65 4.58 5.16 -27.35
C GLU A 65 4.35 6.53 -28.01
N GLY A 66 4.72 7.60 -27.29
CA GLY A 66 4.45 8.98 -27.70
C GLY A 66 3.16 9.59 -27.15
N GLY A 67 2.25 8.77 -26.60
CA GLY A 67 1.03 9.21 -25.93
C GLY A 67 1.28 9.99 -24.65
N PHE A 68 0.32 10.82 -24.25
CA PHE A 68 0.43 11.65 -23.04
C PHE A 68 0.61 10.81 -21.76
N LEU A 69 -0.20 9.76 -21.59
CA LEU A 69 -0.12 8.90 -20.41
C LEU A 69 1.12 8.00 -20.44
N TYR A 70 1.60 7.61 -21.63
CA TYR A 70 2.87 6.91 -21.80
C TYR A 70 4.06 7.67 -21.19
N TRP A 71 4.14 9.00 -21.41
CA TRP A 71 5.23 9.82 -20.88
C TRP A 71 5.16 9.96 -19.36
N ILE A 72 3.97 10.18 -18.81
CA ILE A 72 3.80 10.25 -17.36
C ILE A 72 4.10 8.87 -16.74
N TYR A 73 3.68 7.78 -17.40
CA TYR A 73 3.91 6.42 -16.91
C TYR A 73 5.40 6.06 -16.82
N GLN A 74 6.29 6.76 -17.54
CA GLN A 74 7.74 6.56 -17.37
C GLN A 74 8.19 6.80 -15.93
N GLY A 75 7.53 7.66 -15.17
CA GLY A 75 7.85 7.83 -13.75
C GLY A 75 7.54 6.59 -12.89
N VAL A 76 6.60 5.75 -13.31
CA VAL A 76 6.36 4.43 -12.70
C VAL A 76 7.37 3.41 -13.22
N LYS A 77 7.55 3.34 -14.54
CA LYS A 77 8.43 2.36 -15.21
C LYS A 77 9.91 2.53 -14.84
N LEU A 78 10.35 3.77 -14.60
CA LEU A 78 11.71 4.13 -14.18
C LEU A 78 11.84 4.22 -12.65
N ASP A 79 10.83 3.78 -11.90
CA ASP A 79 10.79 3.77 -10.44
C ASP A 79 11.05 5.13 -9.77
N ILE A 80 10.63 6.22 -10.41
CA ILE A 80 10.79 7.58 -9.88
C ILE A 80 9.68 7.88 -8.87
N TYR A 81 8.43 7.52 -9.17
CA TYR A 81 7.29 7.89 -8.35
C TYR A 81 7.19 7.13 -7.02
N PRO A 82 7.39 5.80 -6.93
CA PRO A 82 7.23 5.09 -5.66
C PRO A 82 8.19 5.59 -4.55
N PRO A 83 9.50 5.78 -4.79
CA PRO A 83 10.40 6.37 -3.79
C PRO A 83 9.98 7.79 -3.38
N LEU A 84 9.51 8.62 -4.31
CA LEU A 84 9.03 9.97 -3.98
C LEU A 84 7.74 9.97 -3.13
N ILE A 85 6.83 9.01 -3.33
CA ILE A 85 5.70 8.82 -2.42
C ILE A 85 6.22 8.41 -1.04
N PHE A 86 7.19 7.50 -0.97
CA PHE A 86 7.83 7.08 0.28
C PHE A 86 8.50 8.24 1.01
N LEU A 87 9.10 9.19 0.30
CA LEU A 87 9.60 10.44 0.87
C LEU A 87 8.48 11.20 1.60
N GLY A 88 7.35 11.40 0.93
CA GLY A 88 6.18 12.07 1.52
C GLY A 88 5.62 11.31 2.73
N VAL A 89 5.48 9.98 2.63
CA VAL A 89 5.07 9.11 3.75
C VAL A 89 6.03 9.26 4.93
N GLY A 90 7.34 9.31 4.68
CA GLY A 90 8.38 9.53 5.69
C GLY A 90 8.20 10.83 6.46
N VAL A 91 7.88 11.92 5.76
CA VAL A 91 7.63 13.23 6.38
C VAL A 91 6.35 13.23 7.21
N MET A 92 5.30 12.56 6.76
CA MET A 92 4.01 12.49 7.45
C MET A 92 4.02 11.56 8.68
N THR A 93 5.01 10.67 8.77
CA THR A 93 5.05 9.61 9.79
C THR A 93 5.83 10.05 11.03
N ASP A 94 5.22 9.90 12.21
CA ASP A 94 5.93 9.99 13.50
C ASP A 94 6.44 8.61 13.92
N PHE A 95 7.77 8.47 13.96
CA PHE A 95 8.45 7.24 14.39
C PHE A 95 8.66 7.18 15.90
N GLY A 96 8.29 8.24 16.64
CA GLY A 96 8.37 8.29 18.10
C GLY A 96 7.78 7.04 18.77
N PRO A 97 6.58 6.56 18.40
CA PRO A 97 6.03 5.35 19.01
C PRO A 97 6.84 4.07 18.78
N LEU A 98 7.44 3.93 17.60
CA LEU A 98 8.31 2.80 17.26
C LEU A 98 9.62 2.85 18.07
N ILE A 99 10.22 4.03 18.17
CA ILE A 99 11.46 4.26 18.95
C ILE A 99 11.20 4.05 20.45
N ALA A 100 10.03 4.48 20.94
CA ALA A 100 9.64 4.34 22.33
C ALA A 100 9.50 2.87 22.75
N ASN A 101 8.96 2.02 21.86
CA ASN A 101 8.81 0.59 22.10
C ASN A 101 9.29 -0.25 20.89
N PRO A 102 10.60 -0.51 20.78
CA PRO A 102 11.19 -1.23 19.64
C PRO A 102 10.66 -2.65 19.45
N LYS A 103 10.12 -3.28 20.50
CA LYS A 103 9.50 -4.63 20.39
C LYS A 103 8.32 -4.64 19.41
N SER A 104 7.72 -3.49 19.12
CA SER A 104 6.68 -3.36 18.08
C SER A 104 7.17 -3.67 16.66
N LEU A 105 8.49 -3.64 16.40
CA LEU A 105 9.07 -4.12 15.14
C LEU A 105 8.68 -5.58 14.84
N LEU A 106 8.57 -6.42 15.88
CA LEU A 106 8.19 -7.82 15.72
C LEU A 106 6.75 -7.96 15.19
N LEU A 107 5.85 -7.07 15.60
CA LEU A 107 4.46 -7.06 15.11
C LEU A 107 4.38 -6.65 13.64
N GLY A 108 5.20 -5.67 13.23
CA GLY A 108 5.35 -5.32 11.82
C GLY A 108 5.94 -6.47 10.98
N ALA A 109 6.91 -7.21 11.53
CA ALA A 109 7.48 -8.39 10.89
C ALA A 109 6.45 -9.54 10.74
N ALA A 110 5.66 -9.81 11.79
CA ALA A 110 4.61 -10.83 11.73
C ALA A 110 3.52 -10.51 10.71
N ALA A 111 3.19 -9.24 10.49
CA ALA A 111 2.23 -8.85 9.45
C ALA A 111 2.71 -9.24 8.04
N GLN A 112 4.02 -9.33 7.81
CA GLN A 112 4.58 -9.72 6.51
C GLN A 112 4.35 -11.19 6.16
N PHE A 113 3.88 -12.03 7.09
CA PHE A 113 3.42 -13.39 6.74
C PHE A 113 2.29 -13.39 5.69
N GLY A 114 1.52 -12.31 5.60
CA GLY A 114 0.56 -12.12 4.52
C GLY A 114 1.22 -12.17 3.14
N ILE A 115 2.39 -11.55 2.98
CA ILE A 115 3.15 -11.54 1.71
C ILE A 115 3.54 -12.96 1.32
N PHE A 116 4.19 -13.68 2.24
CA PHE A 116 4.66 -15.04 1.97
C PHE A 116 3.49 -16.01 1.72
N THR A 117 2.35 -15.81 2.37
CA THR A 117 1.17 -16.66 2.15
C THR A 117 0.58 -16.45 0.76
N SER A 118 0.44 -15.20 0.29
CA SER A 118 0.01 -14.93 -1.09
C SER A 118 1.05 -15.38 -2.11
N PHE A 119 2.35 -15.20 -1.84
CA PHE A 119 3.43 -15.72 -2.69
C PHE A 119 3.32 -17.23 -2.90
N LEU A 120 3.18 -18.00 -1.81
CA LEU A 120 3.01 -19.45 -1.88
C LEU A 120 1.69 -19.83 -2.56
N GLY A 121 0.60 -19.14 -2.23
CA GLY A 121 -0.70 -19.34 -2.87
C GLY A 121 -0.68 -19.11 -4.38
N ALA A 122 -0.03 -18.03 -4.84
CA ALA A 122 0.16 -17.72 -6.25
C ALA A 122 1.00 -18.80 -6.95
N SER A 123 2.10 -19.23 -6.32
CA SER A 123 2.95 -20.30 -6.85
C SER A 123 2.17 -21.61 -7.01
N LEU A 124 1.33 -21.98 -6.04
CA LEU A 124 0.47 -23.17 -6.10
C LEU A 124 -0.63 -23.06 -7.18
N LEU A 125 -1.07 -21.84 -7.52
CA LEU A 125 -2.05 -21.59 -8.57
C LEU A 125 -1.44 -21.49 -9.98
N GLY A 126 -0.14 -21.77 -10.11
CA GLY A 126 0.58 -21.88 -11.39
C GLY A 126 1.23 -20.59 -11.88
N PHE A 127 1.27 -19.52 -11.07
CA PHE A 127 2.03 -18.32 -11.41
C PHE A 127 3.53 -18.60 -11.27
N ASN A 128 4.35 -18.02 -12.16
CA ASN A 128 5.80 -18.13 -12.02
C ASN A 128 6.30 -17.33 -10.80
N PHE A 129 7.56 -17.53 -10.37
CA PHE A 129 8.06 -16.87 -9.16
C PHE A 129 8.09 -15.33 -9.22
N LYS A 130 8.33 -14.74 -10.40
CA LYS A 130 8.32 -13.27 -10.58
C LYS A 130 6.89 -12.71 -10.44
N GLU A 131 5.92 -13.40 -11.02
CA GLU A 131 4.49 -13.10 -10.86
C GLU A 131 4.03 -13.33 -9.43
N ALA A 132 4.38 -14.47 -8.82
CA ALA A 132 4.03 -14.80 -7.45
C ALA A 132 4.62 -13.80 -6.44
N ALA A 133 5.84 -13.29 -6.66
CA ALA A 133 6.43 -12.21 -5.87
C ALA A 133 5.61 -10.91 -5.96
N SER A 134 5.20 -10.56 -7.18
CA SER A 134 4.36 -9.38 -7.46
C SER A 134 2.95 -9.50 -6.87
N ILE A 135 2.38 -10.70 -6.81
CA ILE A 135 1.08 -10.96 -6.18
C ILE A 135 1.22 -11.06 -4.65
N GLY A 136 2.33 -11.61 -4.17
CA GLY A 136 2.67 -11.73 -2.76
C GLY A 136 2.68 -10.38 -2.07
N ILE A 137 3.37 -9.39 -2.66
CA ILE A 137 3.59 -8.08 -2.02
C ILE A 137 2.30 -7.31 -1.70
N ILE A 138 1.18 -7.64 -2.34
CA ILE A 138 -0.17 -7.12 -1.99
C ILE A 138 -0.46 -7.34 -0.49
N GLY A 139 0.02 -8.45 0.08
CA GLY A 139 -0.13 -8.79 1.49
C GLY A 139 0.54 -7.83 2.46
N GLY A 140 1.50 -7.02 2.00
CA GLY A 140 2.10 -5.95 2.80
C GLY A 140 1.13 -4.80 3.05
N ALA A 141 0.10 -4.64 2.21
CA ALA A 141 -0.82 -3.50 2.17
C ALA A 141 -0.12 -2.14 1.96
N ASP A 142 0.96 -2.17 1.18
CA ASP A 142 1.79 -1.01 0.82
C ASP A 142 1.74 -0.82 -0.70
N GLY A 143 0.85 0.08 -1.15
CA GLY A 143 0.64 0.36 -2.58
C GLY A 143 1.92 0.78 -3.31
N PRO A 144 2.67 1.79 -2.84
CA PRO A 144 3.93 2.20 -3.44
C PRO A 144 4.96 1.07 -3.56
N THR A 145 5.13 0.25 -2.52
CA THR A 145 6.03 -0.92 -2.58
C THR A 145 5.54 -1.97 -3.58
N ALA A 146 4.23 -2.23 -3.62
CA ALA A 146 3.65 -3.18 -4.55
C ALA A 146 3.85 -2.76 -6.01
N ILE A 147 3.69 -1.46 -6.30
CA ILE A 147 3.96 -0.89 -7.61
C ILE A 147 5.44 -1.04 -7.98
N PHE A 148 6.35 -0.67 -7.08
CA PHE A 148 7.79 -0.75 -7.29
C PHE A 148 8.29 -2.18 -7.58
N LEU A 149 7.80 -3.17 -6.84
CA LEU A 149 8.23 -4.55 -7.06
C LEU A 149 7.65 -5.09 -8.39
N THR A 150 6.38 -4.80 -8.65
CA THR A 150 5.67 -5.33 -9.82
C THR A 150 6.13 -4.70 -11.13
N SER A 151 6.50 -3.40 -11.13
CA SER A 151 7.09 -2.72 -12.29
C SER A 151 8.39 -3.38 -12.75
N LYS A 152 9.11 -4.07 -11.85
CA LYS A 152 10.37 -4.78 -12.15
C LYS A 152 10.18 -6.26 -12.44
N LEU A 153 9.29 -6.94 -11.70
CA LEU A 153 9.16 -8.39 -11.77
C LEU A 153 8.08 -8.87 -12.74
N ALA A 154 6.92 -8.22 -12.78
CA ALA A 154 5.79 -8.62 -13.63
C ALA A 154 4.97 -7.40 -14.10
N PRO A 155 5.51 -6.57 -15.02
CA PRO A 155 4.86 -5.33 -15.45
C PRO A 155 3.44 -5.53 -16.01
N HIS A 156 3.18 -6.67 -16.64
CA HIS A 156 1.87 -7.02 -17.18
C HIS A 156 0.80 -7.26 -16.11
N LEU A 157 1.20 -7.51 -14.86
CA LEU A 157 0.29 -7.66 -13.71
C LEU A 157 0.10 -6.34 -12.93
N LEU A 158 0.81 -5.27 -13.29
CA LEU A 158 0.86 -4.04 -12.49
C LEU A 158 -0.52 -3.45 -12.21
N GLY A 159 -1.38 -3.34 -13.24
CA GLY A 159 -2.73 -2.82 -13.06
C GLY A 159 -3.56 -3.66 -12.08
N ALA A 160 -3.53 -4.98 -12.22
CA ALA A 160 -4.25 -5.90 -11.35
C ALA A 160 -3.73 -5.84 -9.90
N VAL A 161 -2.41 -5.86 -9.71
CA VAL A 161 -1.76 -5.81 -8.39
C VAL A 161 -2.03 -4.47 -7.70
N ALA A 162 -1.86 -3.35 -8.40
CA ALA A 162 -2.02 -2.03 -7.81
C ALA A 162 -3.48 -1.72 -7.45
N ILE A 163 -4.43 -2.04 -8.34
CA ILE A 163 -5.87 -1.91 -8.05
C ILE A 163 -6.25 -2.77 -6.85
N SER A 164 -5.74 -4.01 -6.79
CA SER A 164 -5.97 -4.91 -5.65
C SER A 164 -5.41 -4.32 -4.36
N ALA A 165 -4.15 -3.87 -4.36
CA ALA A 165 -3.49 -3.30 -3.19
C ALA A 165 -4.27 -2.12 -2.59
N TYR A 166 -4.61 -1.10 -3.41
CA TYR A 166 -5.34 0.07 -2.91
C TYR A 166 -6.80 -0.23 -2.56
N SER A 167 -7.46 -1.15 -3.28
CA SER A 167 -8.81 -1.59 -2.93
C SER A 167 -8.83 -2.25 -1.55
N TYR A 168 -7.86 -3.11 -1.24
CA TYR A 168 -7.79 -3.76 0.08
C TYR A 168 -7.38 -2.82 1.19
N MET A 169 -6.51 -1.84 0.93
CA MET A 169 -6.23 -0.77 1.88
C MET A 169 -7.50 -0.02 2.27
N ALA A 170 -8.38 0.32 1.32
CA ALA A 170 -9.66 0.94 1.63
C ALA A 170 -10.62 0.03 2.43
N LEU A 171 -10.49 -1.29 2.27
CA LEU A 171 -11.31 -2.30 2.94
C LEU A 171 -10.75 -2.74 4.31
N VAL A 172 -9.61 -2.21 4.76
CA VAL A 172 -9.03 -2.46 6.10
C VAL A 172 -10.09 -2.37 7.23
N PRO A 173 -10.98 -1.34 7.28
CA PRO A 173 -11.99 -1.23 8.34
C PRO A 173 -13.07 -2.32 8.31
N ILE A 174 -13.21 -3.02 7.19
CA ILE A 174 -14.18 -4.10 7.00
C ILE A 174 -13.51 -5.45 7.28
N ILE A 175 -12.29 -5.65 6.78
CA ILE A 175 -11.58 -6.93 6.85
C ILE A 175 -10.96 -7.17 8.23
N GLN A 176 -10.32 -6.17 8.83
CA GLN A 176 -9.58 -6.39 10.08
C GLN A 176 -10.47 -6.66 11.30
N PRO A 177 -11.57 -5.91 11.56
CA PRO A 177 -12.32 -6.08 12.82
C PRO A 177 -12.91 -7.49 13.04
N PRO A 178 -13.46 -8.19 12.02
CA PRO A 178 -13.88 -9.58 12.18
C PRO A 178 -12.73 -10.50 12.63
N ILE A 179 -11.55 -10.36 12.05
CA ILE A 179 -10.36 -11.16 12.38
C ILE A 179 -9.88 -10.86 13.80
N MET A 180 -9.83 -9.58 14.18
CA MET A 180 -9.52 -9.17 15.55
C MET A 180 -10.47 -9.85 16.54
N ARG A 181 -11.78 -9.87 16.27
CA ARG A 181 -12.78 -10.49 17.14
C ARG A 181 -12.68 -12.00 17.19
N LEU A 182 -12.28 -12.64 16.10
CA LEU A 182 -12.12 -14.09 16.00
C LEU A 182 -10.95 -14.59 16.86
N PHE A 183 -9.80 -13.90 16.82
CA PHE A 183 -8.58 -14.37 17.48
C PHE A 183 -8.34 -13.79 18.88
N THR A 184 -9.08 -12.77 19.30
CA THR A 184 -8.94 -12.15 20.63
C THR A 184 -10.20 -12.32 21.48
N THR A 185 -10.05 -12.31 22.79
CA THR A 185 -11.16 -12.26 23.74
C THR A 185 -11.52 -10.83 24.10
N LYS A 186 -12.74 -10.60 24.63
CA LYS A 186 -13.13 -9.28 25.13
C LYS A 186 -12.20 -8.77 26.23
N LYS A 187 -11.75 -9.66 27.13
CA LYS A 187 -10.81 -9.32 28.22
C LYS A 187 -9.47 -8.80 27.66
N GLU A 188 -8.94 -9.46 26.63
CA GLU A 188 -7.71 -9.04 25.95
C GLU A 188 -7.86 -7.68 25.26
N ARG A 189 -9.00 -7.42 24.60
CA ARG A 189 -9.26 -6.16 23.89
C ARG A 189 -9.43 -4.95 24.81
N GLN A 190 -9.84 -5.17 26.06
CA GLN A 190 -10.06 -4.11 27.06
C GLN A 190 -8.79 -3.70 27.82
N VAL A 191 -7.64 -4.32 27.53
CA VAL A 191 -6.35 -3.98 28.12
C VAL A 191 -5.97 -2.54 27.74
N THR A 192 -5.65 -1.75 28.74
CA THR A 192 -5.10 -0.41 28.58
C THR A 192 -3.60 -0.48 28.68
N MET A 193 -2.91 0.09 27.70
CA MET A 193 -1.45 0.04 27.63
C MET A 193 -0.84 1.24 28.38
N GLU A 194 0.29 1.02 29.05
CA GLU A 194 1.04 2.05 29.76
C GLU A 194 1.53 3.14 28.79
N GLN A 195 1.68 4.39 29.25
CA GLN A 195 2.19 5.47 28.40
C GLN A 195 3.58 5.13 27.85
N LEU A 196 3.81 5.49 26.59
CA LEU A 196 5.11 5.32 25.94
C LEU A 196 6.14 6.23 26.60
N ARG A 197 7.39 5.78 26.68
CA ARG A 197 8.49 6.62 27.16
C ARG A 197 8.65 7.86 26.28
N PRO A 198 9.09 9.00 26.85
CA PRO A 198 9.50 10.12 26.03
C PRO A 198 10.70 9.72 25.17
N VAL A 199 10.68 10.15 23.90
CA VAL A 199 11.78 9.95 22.96
C VAL A 199 12.49 11.27 22.77
N SER A 200 13.80 11.27 22.98
CA SER A 200 14.62 12.47 22.85
C SER A 200 14.71 12.91 21.37
N LYS A 201 14.93 14.21 21.14
CA LYS A 201 15.14 14.72 19.78
C LYS A 201 16.34 14.07 19.10
N THR A 202 17.39 13.78 19.86
CA THR A 202 18.59 13.08 19.38
C THR A 202 18.27 11.68 18.88
N GLU A 203 17.48 10.89 19.63
CA GLU A 203 17.04 9.57 19.18
C GLU A 203 16.21 9.65 17.89
N LYS A 204 15.29 10.62 17.79
CA LYS A 204 14.47 10.81 16.58
C LYS A 204 15.29 11.19 15.34
N ILE A 205 16.39 11.93 15.51
CA ILE A 205 17.28 12.30 14.40
C ILE A 205 18.22 11.16 14.00
N ILE A 206 18.76 10.43 14.99
CA ILE A 206 19.71 9.33 14.73
C ILE A 206 18.98 8.12 14.12
N PHE A 207 17.74 7.86 14.53
CA PHE A 207 16.94 6.73 14.06
C PHE A 207 16.89 6.59 12.53
N PRO A 208 16.45 7.59 11.74
CA PRO A 208 16.38 7.45 10.29
C PRO A 208 17.75 7.22 9.65
N ILE A 209 18.83 7.79 10.21
CA ILE A 209 20.20 7.60 9.71
C ILE A 209 20.66 6.15 9.91
N ILE A 210 20.48 5.62 11.12
CA ILE A 210 20.85 4.24 11.45
C ILE A 210 20.02 3.26 10.62
N VAL A 211 18.71 3.45 10.53
CA VAL A 211 17.83 2.58 9.74
C VAL A 211 18.22 2.60 8.28
N THR A 212 18.54 3.78 7.71
CA THR A 212 19.03 3.88 6.33
C THR A 212 20.29 3.06 6.14
N VAL A 213 21.31 3.22 6.98
CA VAL A 213 22.58 2.51 6.84
C VAL A 213 22.39 1.00 7.00
N LEU A 214 21.73 0.57 8.09
CA LEU A 214 21.58 -0.86 8.39
C LEU A 214 20.70 -1.57 7.38
N ALA A 215 19.55 -1.00 7.02
CA ALA A 215 18.63 -1.65 6.10
C ALA A 215 19.15 -1.64 4.66
N SER A 216 19.82 -0.57 4.22
CA SER A 216 20.41 -0.50 2.88
C SER A 216 21.62 -1.43 2.73
N PHE A 217 22.41 -1.63 3.79
CA PHE A 217 23.49 -2.62 3.77
C PHE A 217 22.97 -4.05 3.82
N LEU A 218 21.86 -4.30 4.53
CA LEU A 218 21.24 -5.62 4.58
C LEU A 218 20.55 -5.98 3.27
N VAL A 219 19.82 -5.03 2.65
CA VAL A 219 19.05 -5.22 1.41
C VAL A 219 19.27 -4.03 0.48
N PRO A 220 20.35 -4.01 -0.31
CA PRO A 220 20.68 -2.90 -1.21
C PRO A 220 19.55 -2.55 -2.19
N ASP A 221 18.81 -3.55 -2.67
CA ASP A 221 17.68 -3.37 -3.60
C ASP A 221 16.51 -2.57 -2.99
N ALA A 222 16.38 -2.50 -1.66
CA ALA A 222 15.39 -1.69 -0.97
C ALA A 222 15.84 -0.24 -0.68
N THR A 223 17.10 0.10 -1.00
CA THR A 223 17.71 1.39 -0.61
C THR A 223 16.91 2.58 -1.12
N ALA A 224 16.36 2.52 -2.34
CA ALA A 224 15.56 3.61 -2.89
C ALA A 224 14.31 3.88 -2.05
N LEU A 225 13.58 2.84 -1.64
CA LEU A 225 12.36 2.97 -0.84
C LEU A 225 12.67 3.40 0.60
N ILE A 226 13.57 2.67 1.27
CA ILE A 226 13.91 2.91 2.68
C ILE A 226 14.65 4.24 2.83
N GLY A 227 15.57 4.54 1.92
CA GLY A 227 16.32 5.80 1.90
C GLY A 227 15.39 7.01 1.75
N CYS A 228 14.44 6.98 0.80
CA CYS A 228 13.46 8.05 0.67
C CYS A 228 12.55 8.16 1.90
N LEU A 229 12.07 7.03 2.46
CA LEU A 229 11.27 7.03 3.69
C LEU A 229 12.01 7.71 4.85
N MET A 230 13.26 7.32 5.08
CA MET A 230 14.07 7.83 6.18
C MET A 230 14.54 9.26 5.92
N LEU A 231 14.79 9.65 4.67
CA LEU A 231 15.08 11.03 4.29
C LEU A 231 13.90 11.95 4.63
N GLY A 232 12.67 11.50 4.32
CA GLY A 232 11.46 12.23 4.68
C GLY A 232 11.30 12.36 6.19
N ASN A 233 11.57 11.28 6.93
CA ASN A 233 11.55 11.34 8.39
C ASN A 233 12.62 12.31 8.93
N LEU A 234 13.81 12.33 8.35
CA LEU A 234 14.86 13.27 8.77
C LEU A 234 14.47 14.73 8.48
N PHE A 235 13.80 15.02 7.36
CA PHE A 235 13.26 16.36 7.08
C PHE A 235 12.25 16.82 8.14
N ARG A 236 11.44 15.89 8.64
CA ARG A 236 10.50 16.15 9.74
C ARG A 236 11.22 16.45 11.06
N GLU A 237 12.21 15.62 11.43
CA GLU A 237 12.78 15.63 12.79
C GLU A 237 13.96 16.61 12.97
N CYS A 238 14.69 16.96 11.90
CA CYS A 238 15.89 17.81 12.02
C CYS A 238 15.57 19.27 12.37
N GLY A 239 14.37 19.75 12.05
CA GLY A 239 13.89 21.11 12.39
C GLY A 239 14.54 22.26 11.62
N VAL A 240 15.50 21.99 10.72
CA VAL A 240 16.17 23.02 9.89
C VAL A 240 15.72 22.99 8.42
N THR A 241 14.89 22.03 8.04
CA THR A 241 14.39 21.84 6.66
C THR A 241 12.87 22.02 6.56
N GLU A 242 12.28 22.89 7.39
CA GLU A 242 10.83 23.06 7.47
C GLU A 242 10.16 23.33 6.11
N ARG A 243 10.79 24.13 5.23
CA ARG A 243 10.31 24.36 3.87
C ARG A 243 10.25 23.07 3.05
N LEU A 244 11.30 22.25 3.11
CA LEU A 244 11.36 20.97 2.39
C LEU A 244 10.34 19.98 2.94
N SER A 245 10.23 19.89 4.27
CA SER A 245 9.22 19.06 4.94
C SER A 245 7.81 19.44 4.52
N LYS A 246 7.46 20.74 4.54
CA LYS A 246 6.15 21.23 4.10
C LYS A 246 5.89 20.93 2.62
N THR A 247 6.87 21.16 1.75
CA THR A 247 6.74 20.85 0.32
C THR A 247 6.55 19.35 0.06
N ALA A 248 7.31 18.50 0.75
CA ALA A 248 7.25 17.05 0.57
C ALA A 248 5.92 16.44 1.02
N GLN A 249 5.37 16.88 2.17
CA GLN A 249 4.10 16.33 2.70
C GLN A 249 2.84 16.93 2.08
N ASN A 250 2.95 18.04 1.32
CA ASN A 250 1.81 18.69 0.67
C ASN A 250 1.97 18.68 -0.85
N GLU A 251 2.65 19.67 -1.43
CA GLU A 251 2.64 19.92 -2.87
C GLU A 251 3.26 18.75 -3.65
N LEU A 252 4.43 18.26 -3.24
CA LEU A 252 5.14 17.20 -3.95
C LEU A 252 4.34 15.90 -3.93
N ILE A 253 3.92 15.42 -2.74
CA ILE A 253 3.17 14.16 -2.66
C ILE A 253 1.85 14.25 -3.43
N ASN A 254 1.17 15.39 -3.42
CA ASN A 254 -0.07 15.57 -4.17
C ASN A 254 0.18 15.49 -5.69
N ILE A 255 1.23 16.12 -6.20
CA ILE A 255 1.60 16.04 -7.63
C ILE A 255 1.93 14.59 -8.03
N ILE A 256 2.78 13.92 -7.25
CA ILE A 256 3.18 12.54 -7.55
C ILE A 256 1.99 11.58 -7.42
N THR A 257 1.08 11.80 -6.46
CA THR A 257 -0.14 11.00 -6.28
C THR A 257 -1.05 11.09 -7.51
N ILE A 258 -1.20 12.28 -8.10
CA ILE A 258 -1.98 12.47 -9.33
C ILE A 258 -1.34 11.69 -10.48
N PHE A 259 -0.04 11.88 -10.71
CA PHE A 259 0.67 11.20 -11.81
C PHE A 259 0.68 9.68 -11.66
N LEU A 260 1.00 9.20 -10.45
CA LEU A 260 0.99 7.78 -10.12
C LEU A 260 -0.41 7.19 -10.30
N GLY A 261 -1.43 7.81 -9.70
CA GLY A 261 -2.78 7.28 -9.70
C GLY A 261 -3.36 7.18 -11.11
N VAL A 262 -3.28 8.26 -11.90
CA VAL A 262 -3.80 8.25 -13.29
C VAL A 262 -3.06 7.21 -14.13
N THR A 263 -1.73 7.13 -14.06
CA THR A 263 -0.96 6.21 -14.91
C THR A 263 -1.07 4.76 -14.48
N VAL A 264 -1.12 4.47 -13.18
CA VAL A 264 -1.40 3.12 -12.66
C VAL A 264 -2.78 2.66 -13.09
N GLY A 265 -3.80 3.51 -12.96
CA GLY A 265 -5.14 3.22 -13.48
C GLY A 265 -5.13 2.94 -14.98
N ALA A 266 -4.33 3.69 -15.73
CA ALA A 266 -4.20 3.52 -17.17
C ALA A 266 -3.53 2.20 -17.61
N THR A 267 -2.85 1.49 -16.70
CA THR A 267 -2.34 0.14 -16.98
C THR A 267 -3.41 -0.94 -16.97
N ALA A 268 -4.59 -0.68 -16.41
CA ALA A 268 -5.72 -1.60 -16.41
C ALA A 268 -6.58 -1.42 -17.67
N ASN A 269 -6.01 -1.78 -18.81
CA ASN A 269 -6.76 -1.94 -20.05
C ASN A 269 -7.58 -3.25 -20.04
N ALA A 270 -8.60 -3.33 -20.88
CA ALA A 270 -9.49 -4.49 -20.94
C ALA A 270 -8.74 -5.81 -21.18
N GLU A 271 -7.73 -5.81 -22.04
CA GLU A 271 -6.98 -7.01 -22.39
C GLU A 271 -6.17 -7.57 -21.23
N ASN A 272 -5.60 -6.72 -20.37
CA ASN A 272 -4.79 -7.15 -19.23
C ASN A 272 -5.65 -7.39 -17.99
N PHE A 273 -6.70 -6.60 -17.77
CA PHE A 273 -7.48 -6.64 -16.54
C PHE A 273 -8.60 -7.69 -16.56
N LEU A 274 -9.29 -7.89 -17.68
CA LEU A 274 -10.42 -8.85 -17.79
C LEU A 274 -9.92 -10.28 -18.04
N ARG A 275 -8.99 -10.72 -17.20
CA ARG A 275 -8.38 -12.06 -17.24
C ARG A 275 -8.73 -12.86 -15.99
N VAL A 276 -8.73 -14.18 -16.12
CA VAL A 276 -8.96 -15.09 -14.99
C VAL A 276 -7.86 -14.91 -13.94
N GLU A 277 -6.64 -14.62 -14.38
CA GLU A 277 -5.49 -14.30 -13.55
C GLU A 277 -5.79 -13.13 -12.61
N THR A 278 -6.39 -12.04 -13.10
CA THR A 278 -6.77 -10.89 -12.27
C THR A 278 -7.70 -11.27 -11.12
N ILE A 279 -8.67 -12.14 -11.38
CA ILE A 279 -9.59 -12.64 -10.34
C ILE A 279 -8.82 -13.43 -9.28
N LYS A 280 -7.87 -14.28 -9.70
CA LYS A 280 -6.98 -15.00 -8.76
C LYS A 280 -6.17 -14.02 -7.91
N ILE A 281 -5.61 -12.97 -8.50
CA ILE A 281 -4.83 -11.93 -7.81
C ILE A 281 -5.66 -11.22 -6.75
N ILE A 282 -6.88 -10.82 -7.10
CA ILE A 282 -7.85 -10.20 -6.18
C ILE A 282 -8.11 -11.15 -4.99
N ILE A 283 -8.48 -12.41 -5.25
CA ILE A 283 -8.78 -13.38 -4.18
C ILE A 283 -7.55 -13.62 -3.28
N LEU A 284 -6.36 -13.78 -3.86
CA LEU A 284 -5.11 -13.97 -3.11
C LEU A 284 -4.74 -12.75 -2.28
N GLY A 285 -4.93 -11.54 -2.81
CA GLY A 285 -4.67 -10.29 -2.09
C GLY A 285 -5.55 -10.15 -0.86
N LEU A 286 -6.85 -10.46 -0.99
CA LEU A 286 -7.77 -10.47 0.15
C LEU A 286 -7.36 -11.51 1.20
N ALA A 287 -7.00 -12.71 0.76
CA ALA A 287 -6.55 -13.78 1.65
C ALA A 287 -5.25 -13.39 2.39
N ALA A 288 -4.28 -12.80 1.69
CA ALA A 288 -3.04 -12.34 2.30
C ALA A 288 -3.25 -11.24 3.32
N PHE A 289 -4.14 -10.29 3.04
CA PHE A 289 -4.48 -9.26 4.00
C PHE A 289 -5.10 -9.86 5.28
N ALA A 290 -5.99 -10.84 5.11
CA ALA A 290 -6.60 -11.55 6.23
C ALA A 290 -5.55 -12.32 7.06
N VAL A 291 -4.64 -13.03 6.40
CA VAL A 291 -3.57 -13.80 7.05
C VAL A 291 -2.56 -12.88 7.73
N GLY A 292 -2.14 -11.78 7.11
CA GLY A 292 -1.25 -10.79 7.72
C GLY A 292 -1.86 -10.15 8.97
N THR A 293 -3.15 -9.81 8.91
CA THR A 293 -3.90 -9.33 10.09
C THR A 293 -3.95 -10.39 11.19
N ALA A 294 -4.26 -11.65 10.83
CA ALA A 294 -4.33 -12.74 11.79
C ALA A 294 -2.97 -13.02 12.44
N ALA A 295 -1.89 -13.09 11.65
CA ALA A 295 -0.53 -13.28 12.13
C ALA A 295 -0.08 -12.17 13.09
N GLY A 296 -0.36 -10.90 12.74
CA GLY A 296 -0.10 -9.77 13.61
C GLY A 296 -0.85 -9.85 14.94
N VAL A 297 -2.16 -10.15 14.89
CA VAL A 297 -3.00 -10.31 16.11
C VAL A 297 -2.54 -11.50 16.97
N LEU A 298 -2.19 -12.62 16.35
CA LEU A 298 -1.69 -13.81 17.06
C LEU A 298 -0.35 -13.53 17.74
N LEU A 299 0.57 -12.80 17.08
CA LEU A 299 1.79 -12.36 17.75
C LEU A 299 1.49 -11.34 18.86
N GLY A 300 0.55 -10.41 18.65
CA GLY A 300 0.08 -9.49 19.69
C GLY A 300 -0.49 -10.23 20.91
N LYS A 301 -1.17 -11.36 20.67
CA LYS A 301 -1.69 -12.25 21.70
C LYS A 301 -0.57 -13.00 22.43
N LEU A 302 0.45 -13.47 21.72
CA LEU A 302 1.65 -14.02 22.33
C LEU A 302 2.34 -12.99 23.23
N MET A 303 2.47 -11.74 22.76
CA MET A 303 3.03 -10.64 23.55
C MET A 303 2.17 -10.30 24.78
N TYR A 304 0.84 -10.42 24.69
CA TYR A 304 -0.05 -10.29 25.84
C TYR A 304 0.29 -11.32 26.92
N TYR A 305 0.41 -12.60 26.58
CA TYR A 305 0.76 -13.65 27.55
C TYR A 305 2.16 -13.48 28.12
N LEU A 306 3.17 -13.21 27.28
CA LEU A 306 4.56 -13.04 27.71
C LEU A 306 4.78 -11.79 28.57
N SER A 307 3.95 -10.76 28.41
CA SER A 307 4.02 -9.53 29.21
C SER A 307 3.22 -9.58 30.51
N GLY A 308 2.56 -10.71 30.81
CA GLY A 308 1.66 -10.80 31.97
C GLY A 308 0.39 -9.96 31.80
N GLY A 309 -0.04 -9.71 30.56
CA GLY A 309 -1.29 -9.04 30.24
C GLY A 309 -1.20 -7.53 29.97
N LYS A 310 0.00 -7.00 29.70
CA LYS A 310 0.25 -5.55 29.52
C LYS A 310 0.11 -5.05 28.09
N VAL A 311 0.22 -5.94 27.10
CA VAL A 311 0.12 -5.60 25.66
C VAL A 311 -1.28 -5.89 25.15
N ASN A 312 -1.96 -4.90 24.57
CA ASN A 312 -3.27 -5.14 23.94
C ASN A 312 -3.08 -5.84 22.58
N PRO A 313 -3.60 -7.05 22.34
CA PRO A 313 -3.41 -7.76 21.07
C PRO A 313 -3.92 -7.02 19.83
N LEU A 314 -4.83 -6.05 19.99
CA LEU A 314 -5.30 -5.19 18.91
C LEU A 314 -4.19 -4.35 18.27
N VAL A 315 -3.07 -4.10 18.96
CA VAL A 315 -1.93 -3.43 18.30
C VAL A 315 -1.27 -4.32 17.24
N GLY A 316 -1.48 -5.63 17.30
CA GLY A 316 -0.91 -6.58 16.35
C GLY A 316 -1.51 -6.46 14.95
N SER A 317 -2.83 -6.24 14.82
CA SER A 317 -3.46 -5.99 13.52
C SER A 317 -2.98 -4.71 12.86
N ALA A 318 -2.51 -3.74 13.66
CA ALA A 318 -1.95 -2.51 13.12
C ALA A 318 -0.59 -2.74 12.43
N GLY A 319 0.02 -3.93 12.52
CA GLY A 319 1.24 -4.27 11.79
C GLY A 319 1.08 -4.29 10.27
N VAL A 320 -0.17 -4.43 9.77
CA VAL A 320 -0.47 -4.29 8.34
C VAL A 320 -0.29 -2.83 7.92
N SER A 321 0.52 -2.58 6.91
CA SER A 321 1.14 -1.27 6.65
C SER A 321 0.24 -0.19 6.01
N ALA A 322 -1.08 -0.29 6.22
CA ALA A 322 -2.02 0.74 5.80
C ALA A 322 -1.95 1.95 6.75
N VAL A 323 -0.94 2.80 6.57
CA VAL A 323 -0.70 3.99 7.40
C VAL A 323 -1.63 5.15 6.98
N PRO A 324 -2.28 5.85 7.94
CA PRO A 324 -2.44 5.55 9.37
C PRO A 324 -3.69 4.70 9.67
N MET A 325 -4.39 4.22 8.65
CA MET A 325 -5.72 3.61 8.75
C MET A 325 -5.77 2.34 9.61
N ALA A 326 -4.81 1.41 9.49
CA ALA A 326 -4.80 0.17 10.30
C ALA A 326 -4.71 0.46 11.81
N ALA A 327 -3.88 1.43 12.19
CA ALA A 327 -3.79 1.89 13.59
C ALA A 327 -5.10 2.57 14.04
N ARG A 328 -5.74 3.37 13.17
CA ARG A 328 -7.06 3.98 13.46
C ARG A 328 -8.16 2.94 13.63
N VAL A 329 -8.20 1.91 12.79
CA VAL A 329 -9.19 0.82 12.90
C VAL A 329 -8.98 0.05 14.21
N SER A 330 -7.74 -0.26 14.57
CA SER A 330 -7.40 -0.88 15.85
C SER A 330 -7.86 -0.02 17.03
N GLN A 331 -7.65 1.31 16.96
CA GLN A 331 -8.14 2.27 17.95
C GLN A 331 -9.68 2.28 18.07
N VAL A 332 -10.39 2.30 16.94
CA VAL A 332 -11.87 2.29 16.92
C VAL A 332 -12.41 1.01 17.57
N VAL A 333 -11.81 -0.14 17.28
CA VAL A 333 -12.21 -1.41 17.90
C VAL A 333 -11.93 -1.39 19.41
N ALA A 334 -10.79 -0.87 19.85
CA ALA A 334 -10.46 -0.76 21.27
C ALA A 334 -11.46 0.13 22.04
N GLN A 335 -11.85 1.28 21.47
CA GLN A 335 -12.84 2.17 22.09
C GLN A 335 -14.24 1.56 22.13
N LYS A 336 -14.64 0.79 21.12
CA LYS A 336 -15.93 0.07 21.12
C LYS A 336 -15.99 -0.96 22.24
N GLU A 337 -14.87 -1.59 22.57
CA GLU A 337 -14.80 -2.60 23.64
C GLU A 337 -14.66 -1.98 25.05
N LYS A 338 -13.95 -0.85 25.15
CA LYS A 338 -13.79 -0.07 26.38
C LYS A 338 -13.71 1.43 26.04
N PRO A 339 -14.79 2.20 26.27
CA PRO A 339 -14.76 3.65 26.11
C PRO A 339 -13.61 4.29 26.92
N GLY A 340 -12.88 5.23 26.31
CA GLY A 340 -11.70 5.86 26.90
C GLY A 340 -10.40 5.04 26.79
N ASN A 341 -10.40 3.85 26.17
CA ASN A 341 -9.17 3.11 25.89
C ASN A 341 -8.48 3.65 24.63
N PHE A 342 -7.31 4.27 24.82
CA PHE A 342 -6.53 4.85 23.72
C PHE A 342 -5.25 4.02 23.49
N ILE A 343 -5.20 3.36 22.33
CA ILE A 343 -4.08 2.56 21.85
C ILE A 343 -3.49 3.09 20.54
N LEU A 344 -4.01 4.18 19.96
CA LEU A 344 -3.59 4.70 18.65
C LEU A 344 -2.07 4.93 18.59
N MET A 345 -1.50 5.61 19.59
CA MET A 345 -0.07 5.87 19.63
C MET A 345 0.73 4.57 19.65
N HIS A 346 0.27 3.57 20.40
CA HIS A 346 0.92 2.27 20.52
C HIS A 346 0.78 1.43 19.25
N ALA A 347 -0.35 1.55 18.56
CA ALA A 347 -0.65 0.90 17.30
C ALA A 347 0.09 1.54 16.11
N MET A 348 0.49 2.81 16.21
CA MET A 348 1.33 3.45 15.19
C MET A 348 2.71 2.79 15.09
N GLY A 349 3.29 2.31 16.19
CA GLY A 349 4.59 1.61 16.16
C GLY A 349 4.60 0.41 15.20
N PRO A 350 3.71 -0.59 15.39
CA PRO A 350 3.54 -1.70 14.46
C PRO A 350 3.22 -1.28 13.03
N ASN A 351 2.39 -0.25 12.83
CA ASN A 351 1.99 0.19 11.48
C ASN A 351 3.17 0.74 10.69
N VAL A 352 3.99 1.56 11.34
CA VAL A 352 5.23 2.08 10.75
C VAL A 352 6.26 0.97 10.54
N ALA A 353 6.38 0.04 11.50
CA ALA A 353 7.21 -1.16 11.33
C ALA A 353 6.77 -2.01 10.12
N GLY A 354 5.47 -2.07 9.85
CA GLY A 354 4.90 -2.75 8.69
C GLY A 354 5.35 -2.14 7.35
N VAL A 355 5.43 -0.80 7.27
CA VAL A 355 5.93 -0.10 6.06
C VAL A 355 7.39 -0.45 5.82
N ILE A 356 8.23 -0.38 6.87
CA ILE A 356 9.64 -0.79 6.78
C ILE A 356 9.74 -2.27 6.38
N GLY A 357 8.96 -3.14 7.01
CA GLY A 357 8.94 -4.57 6.75
C GLY A 357 8.56 -4.90 5.31
N SER A 358 7.54 -4.24 4.76
CA SER A 358 7.11 -4.43 3.38
C SER A 358 8.21 -4.05 2.39
N ALA A 359 8.88 -2.91 2.61
CA ALA A 359 9.99 -2.46 1.77
C ALA A 359 11.19 -3.41 1.83
N ILE A 360 11.54 -3.93 3.02
CA ILE A 360 12.60 -4.94 3.18
C ILE A 360 12.25 -6.22 2.43
N VAL A 361 11.02 -6.74 2.61
CA VAL A 361 10.58 -7.96 1.92
C VAL A 361 10.57 -7.76 0.41
N ALA A 362 10.12 -6.61 -0.09
CA ALA A 362 10.20 -6.29 -1.51
C ALA A 362 11.64 -6.28 -2.03
N GLY A 363 12.59 -5.68 -1.30
CA GLY A 363 14.00 -5.73 -1.67
C GLY A 363 14.56 -7.15 -1.68
N VAL A 364 14.19 -7.99 -0.72
CA VAL A 364 14.59 -9.41 -0.72
C VAL A 364 14.00 -10.16 -1.91
N LEU A 365 12.71 -10.00 -2.20
CA LEU A 365 12.07 -10.62 -3.37
C LEU A 365 12.68 -10.13 -4.69
N LEU A 366 13.01 -8.84 -4.78
CA LEU A 366 13.69 -8.27 -5.94
C LEU A 366 15.10 -8.85 -6.10
N SER A 367 15.85 -9.00 -5.01
CA SER A 367 17.18 -9.60 -5.04
C SER A 367 17.16 -11.06 -5.49
N LEU A 368 16.15 -11.82 -5.04
CA LEU A 368 16.00 -13.24 -5.37
C LEU A 368 15.48 -13.50 -6.79
N TYR A 369 14.62 -12.63 -7.33
CA TYR A 369 13.87 -12.90 -8.57
C TYR A 369 14.01 -11.82 -9.65
N GLY A 370 14.69 -10.70 -9.37
CA GLY A 370 14.90 -9.58 -10.29
C GLY A 370 16.01 -9.82 -11.31
N GLY A 371 16.91 -10.77 -11.04
CA GLY A 371 17.98 -11.23 -11.94
C GLY A 371 17.49 -11.95 -13.19
#